data_AF-A0A4Z1IKR6-F1
#
_entry.id   AF-A0A4Z1IKR6-F1
#
_cell.length_a   1.000
_cell.length_b   1.000
_cell.length_c   1.000
_cell.angle_alpha   90.00
_cell.angle_beta   90.00
_cell.angle_gamma   90.00
#
_symmetry.space_group_name_H-M   'P 1'
#
loop_
_entity.id
_entity.type
_entity.pdbx_description
1 polymer ?
#
loop_
_entity_poly.entity_id
_entity_poly.type
_entity_poly.pdbx_seq_one_letter_code
_entity_poly.pdbx_strand_id
1 'polypeptide(L)'
;MISVVPPDWRFVFIGTNKSVEVVSRSFATQYHMANGKLDLIVLPKPWKVDSKEDVFRVLTDIRFYDEFMPEVEWLLKYESDSIMCGNSEESLNDWLDYDWAGAPRIAGDHFAGNGGLSFRRISTVKKILGFQSRINDTAPEDEWYGKRITLLPGARVASGEKEDHFSVEDRYHERPMGFHVRDGGEVLPEDVWRDPDQRKKIFEYCPELAMIMPMKLERQRCPGDNRKGEIAKDKKDGQ
;
A
#
# COMPACT_ATOMS: atom_id res chain seq x y z
N MET A 1 -6.87 -0.73 9.41
CA MET A 1 -7.48 -0.02 8.26
C MET A 1 -8.82 0.63 8.62
N ILE A 2 -9.93 -0.13 8.69
CA ILE A 2 -11.30 0.44 8.81
C ILE A 2 -11.49 1.34 10.05
N SER A 3 -10.79 1.06 11.15
CA SER A 3 -10.85 1.84 12.39
C SER A 3 -10.04 3.15 12.37
N VAL A 4 -9.09 3.29 11.44
CA VAL A 4 -8.17 4.44 11.36
C VAL A 4 -8.62 5.44 10.30
N VAL A 5 -9.24 4.95 9.23
CA VAL A 5 -9.71 5.77 8.12
C VAL A 5 -11.02 6.50 8.50
N PRO A 6 -11.27 7.73 8.02
CA PRO A 6 -12.43 8.50 8.44
C PRO A 6 -13.78 7.78 8.21
N PRO A 7 -14.81 8.08 9.03
CA PRO A 7 -16.10 7.37 9.00
C PRO A 7 -16.84 7.40 7.66
N ASP A 8 -16.63 8.42 6.83
CA ASP A 8 -17.32 8.58 5.55
C ASP A 8 -16.77 7.66 4.44
N TRP A 9 -15.58 7.10 4.63
CA TRP A 9 -14.96 6.22 3.65
C TRP A 9 -15.58 4.82 3.64
N ARG A 10 -16.01 4.33 2.49
CA ARG A 10 -16.48 2.95 2.34
C ARG A 10 -15.36 2.05 1.84
N PHE A 11 -15.36 0.82 2.34
CA PHE A 11 -14.37 -0.19 1.96
C PHE A 11 -14.99 -1.19 1.00
N VAL A 12 -14.22 -1.58 -0.01
CA VAL A 12 -14.62 -2.62 -0.95
C VAL A 12 -13.49 -3.64 -1.00
N PHE A 13 -13.78 -4.88 -0.64
CA PHE A 13 -12.89 -6.00 -0.88
C PHE A 13 -13.24 -6.62 -2.23
N ILE A 14 -12.26 -6.65 -3.13
CA ILE A 14 -12.40 -7.23 -4.45
C ILE A 14 -11.56 -8.52 -4.50
N GLY A 15 -12.21 -9.65 -4.77
CA GLY A 15 -11.51 -10.93 -4.76
C GLY A 15 -12.16 -12.01 -5.62
N THR A 16 -11.49 -13.16 -5.68
CA THR A 16 -12.06 -14.38 -6.27
C THR A 16 -13.22 -14.89 -5.41
N ASN A 17 -14.06 -15.76 -5.97
CA ASN A 17 -15.14 -16.40 -5.22
C ASN A 17 -14.63 -17.08 -3.93
N LYS A 18 -13.47 -17.76 -4.03
CA LYS A 18 -12.82 -18.40 -2.87
C LYS A 18 -12.38 -17.39 -1.82
N SER A 19 -11.75 -16.29 -2.23
CA SER A 19 -11.28 -15.25 -1.29
C SER A 19 -12.45 -14.58 -0.58
N VAL A 20 -13.52 -14.23 -1.32
CA VAL A 20 -14.74 -13.62 -0.75
C VAL A 20 -15.42 -14.57 0.24
N GLU A 21 -15.51 -15.86 -0.07
CA GLU A 21 -16.07 -16.85 0.84
C GLU A 21 -15.27 -16.94 2.14
N VAL A 22 -13.93 -16.93 2.08
CA VAL A 22 -13.09 -17.01 3.27
C VAL A 22 -13.19 -15.74 4.11
N VAL A 23 -13.11 -14.56 3.48
CA VAL A 23 -13.15 -13.26 4.18
C VAL A 23 -14.51 -13.00 4.82
N SER A 24 -15.60 -13.43 4.18
CA SER A 24 -16.98 -13.25 4.69
C SER A 24 -17.30 -14.06 5.95
N ARG A 25 -16.50 -15.09 6.28
CA ARG A 25 -16.70 -15.90 7.49
C ARG A 25 -16.24 -15.21 8.77
N SER A 26 -15.42 -14.17 8.68
CA SER A 26 -14.95 -13.43 9.85
C SER A 26 -16.07 -12.58 10.46
N PHE A 27 -16.22 -12.65 11.78
CA PHE A 27 -17.20 -11.84 12.51
C PHE A 27 -16.99 -10.34 12.28
N ALA A 28 -15.73 -9.87 12.25
CA ALA A 28 -15.42 -8.47 12.00
C ALA A 28 -15.87 -8.02 10.60
N THR A 29 -15.68 -8.88 9.59
CA THR A 29 -16.19 -8.64 8.23
C THR A 29 -17.71 -8.52 8.24
N GLN A 30 -18.40 -9.49 8.84
CA GLN A 30 -19.87 -9.51 8.90
C GLN A 30 -20.42 -8.29 9.62
N TYR A 31 -19.78 -7.87 10.71
CA TYR A 31 -20.15 -6.65 11.44
C TYR A 31 -20.02 -5.40 10.57
N HIS A 32 -18.92 -5.23 9.83
CA HIS A 32 -18.74 -4.07 8.96
C HIS A 32 -19.64 -4.09 7.72
N MET A 33 -19.97 -5.28 7.18
CA MET A 33 -20.96 -5.44 6.12
C MET A 33 -22.36 -5.05 6.60
N ALA A 34 -22.77 -5.53 7.78
CA ALA A 34 -24.08 -5.21 8.36
C ALA A 34 -24.26 -3.70 8.63
N ASN A 35 -23.15 -2.99 8.90
CA ASN A 35 -23.12 -1.54 9.09
C ASN A 35 -22.91 -0.75 7.78
N GLY A 36 -22.87 -1.40 6.62
CA GLY A 36 -22.68 -0.74 5.32
C GLY A 36 -21.29 -0.13 5.09
N LYS A 37 -20.30 -0.49 5.93
CA LYS A 37 -18.93 0.05 5.88
C LYS A 37 -18.01 -0.74 4.95
N LEU A 38 -18.31 -2.03 4.74
CA LEU A 38 -17.52 -2.93 3.91
C LEU A 38 -18.43 -3.70 2.94
N ASP A 39 -18.07 -3.68 1.67
CA ASP A 39 -18.69 -4.51 0.62
C ASP A 39 -17.69 -5.57 0.14
N LEU A 40 -18.16 -6.80 -0.08
CA LEU A 40 -17.36 -7.87 -0.69
C LEU A 40 -17.86 -8.10 -2.11
N ILE A 41 -16.98 -7.95 -3.08
CA ILE A 41 -17.32 -8.03 -4.51
C ILE A 41 -16.45 -9.09 -5.18
N VAL A 42 -17.12 -9.97 -5.93
CA VAL A 42 -16.48 -10.81 -6.94
C VAL A 42 -16.59 -10.09 -8.27
N LEU A 43 -15.46 -9.77 -8.91
CA LEU A 43 -15.50 -9.09 -10.21
C LEU A 43 -16.21 -9.96 -11.24
N PRO A 44 -17.14 -9.39 -12.02
CA PRO A 44 -17.71 -10.10 -13.14
C PRO A 44 -16.70 -10.19 -14.29
N LYS A 45 -16.97 -11.12 -15.21
CA LYS A 45 -16.23 -11.20 -16.47
C LYS A 45 -16.40 -9.88 -17.25
N PRO A 46 -15.36 -9.36 -17.92
CA PRO A 46 -14.11 -10.04 -18.28
C PRO A 46 -12.96 -9.89 -17.27
N TRP A 47 -13.15 -9.15 -16.17
CA TRP A 47 -12.06 -8.86 -15.23
C TRP A 47 -11.68 -10.07 -14.38
N LYS A 48 -10.40 -10.10 -14.00
CA LYS A 48 -9.79 -11.12 -13.15
C LYS A 48 -8.85 -10.44 -12.16
N VAL A 49 -8.54 -11.14 -11.06
CA VAL A 49 -7.60 -10.70 -10.02
C VAL A 49 -6.75 -11.89 -9.53
N ASP A 50 -6.47 -12.83 -10.43
CA ASP A 50 -5.74 -14.06 -10.09
C ASP A 50 -4.22 -13.83 -10.00
N SER A 51 -3.71 -12.77 -10.63
CA SER A 51 -2.29 -12.39 -10.67
C SER A 51 -2.09 -10.88 -10.51
N LYS A 52 -0.85 -10.45 -10.19
CA LYS A 52 -0.47 -9.02 -10.13
C LYS A 52 -0.79 -8.30 -11.45
N GLU A 53 -0.53 -8.92 -12.60
CA GLU A 53 -0.84 -8.35 -13.91
C GLU A 53 -2.35 -8.26 -14.18
N ASP A 54 -3.16 -9.22 -13.71
CA ASP A 54 -4.62 -9.11 -13.82
C ASP A 54 -5.14 -7.90 -13.03
N VAL A 55 -4.61 -7.66 -11.83
CA VAL A 55 -4.92 -6.45 -11.03
C VAL A 55 -4.51 -5.18 -11.80
N PHE A 56 -3.32 -5.16 -12.41
CA PHE A 56 -2.88 -4.02 -13.21
C PHE A 56 -3.82 -3.74 -14.38
N ARG A 57 -4.30 -4.78 -15.08
CA ARG A 57 -5.27 -4.64 -16.18
C ARG A 57 -6.58 -4.03 -15.71
N VAL A 58 -7.11 -4.47 -14.55
CA VAL A 58 -8.33 -3.90 -13.96
C VAL A 58 -8.14 -2.42 -13.62
N LEU A 59 -7.04 -2.09 -12.93
CA LEU A 59 -6.76 -0.72 -12.47
C LEU A 59 -6.45 0.24 -13.63
N THR A 60 -6.06 -0.27 -14.80
CA THR A 60 -5.86 0.53 -16.03
C THR A 60 -7.02 0.46 -17.03
N ASP A 61 -8.18 -0.09 -16.66
CA ASP A 61 -9.37 -0.12 -17.50
C ASP A 61 -10.35 0.98 -17.08
N ILE A 62 -10.67 1.91 -17.97
CA ILE A 62 -11.57 3.02 -17.66
C ILE A 62 -12.97 2.54 -17.25
N ARG A 63 -13.42 1.41 -17.83
CA ARG A 63 -14.73 0.82 -17.54
C ARG A 63 -14.85 0.39 -16.08
N PHE A 64 -13.75 0.00 -15.44
CA PHE A 64 -13.77 -0.32 -14.02
C PHE A 64 -14.24 0.88 -13.20
N TYR A 65 -13.73 2.08 -13.49
CA TYR A 65 -14.10 3.29 -12.77
C TYR A 65 -15.46 3.87 -13.20
N ASP A 66 -15.88 3.66 -14.46
CA ASP A 66 -17.18 4.15 -14.93
C ASP A 66 -18.34 3.23 -14.54
N GLU A 67 -18.14 1.91 -14.52
CA GLU A 67 -19.20 0.95 -14.25
C GLU A 67 -19.27 0.54 -12.76
N PHE A 68 -18.13 0.42 -12.05
CA PHE A 68 -18.10 -0.05 -10.65
C PHE A 68 -18.02 1.08 -9.62
N MET A 69 -17.44 2.21 -10.00
CA MET A 69 -17.17 3.32 -9.09
C MET A 69 -17.57 4.68 -9.67
N PRO A 70 -18.76 4.83 -10.30
CA PRO A 70 -19.13 6.06 -11.01
C PRO A 70 -19.15 7.31 -10.14
N GLU A 71 -19.47 7.17 -8.85
CA GLU A 71 -19.63 8.27 -7.89
C GLU A 71 -18.40 8.47 -6.99
N VAL A 72 -17.34 7.70 -7.19
CA VAL A 72 -16.13 7.76 -6.35
C VAL A 72 -15.15 8.77 -6.94
N GLU A 73 -14.84 9.83 -6.19
CA GLU A 73 -13.80 10.80 -6.55
C GLU A 73 -12.44 10.43 -5.94
N TRP A 74 -12.43 9.83 -4.76
CA TRP A 74 -11.22 9.53 -3.98
C TRP A 74 -11.11 8.04 -3.70
N LEU A 75 -9.97 7.46 -4.03
CA LEU A 75 -9.69 6.04 -3.85
C LEU A 75 -8.42 5.84 -3.02
N LEU A 76 -8.56 5.16 -1.89
CA LEU A 76 -7.44 4.56 -1.18
C LEU A 76 -7.31 3.10 -1.62
N LYS A 77 -6.29 2.81 -2.41
CA LYS A 77 -5.96 1.43 -2.83
C LYS A 77 -4.93 0.86 -1.87
N TYR A 78 -5.20 -0.32 -1.33
CA TYR A 78 -4.28 -1.02 -0.44
C TYR A 78 -4.24 -2.53 -0.73
N GLU A 79 -3.08 -3.15 -0.57
CA GLU A 79 -2.86 -4.60 -0.67
C GLU A 79 -2.86 -5.28 0.71
N SER A 80 -2.83 -6.61 0.74
CA SER A 80 -2.86 -7.39 1.98
C SER A 80 -1.64 -7.18 2.88
N ASP A 81 -0.54 -6.71 2.31
CA ASP A 81 0.73 -6.38 2.96
C ASP A 81 0.89 -4.87 3.21
N SER A 82 -0.24 -4.16 3.26
CA SER A 82 -0.32 -2.72 3.56
C SER A 82 -1.16 -2.44 4.80
N ILE A 83 -0.74 -1.45 5.59
CA ILE A 83 -1.44 -1.08 6.83
C ILE A 83 -1.34 0.43 7.08
N MET A 84 -2.40 1.00 7.67
CA MET A 84 -2.45 2.38 8.15
C MET A 84 -2.24 2.40 9.65
N CYS A 85 -1.54 3.43 10.13
CA CYS A 85 -1.09 3.52 11.51
C CYS A 85 -2.06 4.36 12.35
N GLY A 86 -2.59 3.81 13.44
CA GLY A 86 -3.53 4.52 14.31
C GLY A 86 -2.93 5.75 15.03
N ASN A 87 -1.61 5.80 15.17
CA ASN A 87 -0.90 6.95 15.76
C ASN A 87 -0.56 8.07 14.77
N SER A 88 -0.97 7.95 13.51
CA SER A 88 -0.75 9.05 12.57
C SER A 88 -1.48 10.31 13.03
N GLU A 89 -0.77 11.43 12.97
CA GLU A 89 -1.33 12.76 13.27
C GLU A 89 -2.14 13.33 12.11
N GLU A 90 -1.98 12.73 10.93
CA GLU A 90 -2.68 13.08 9.72
C GLU A 90 -3.94 12.23 9.56
N SER A 91 -4.92 12.78 8.85
CA SER A 91 -6.11 12.09 8.38
C SER A 91 -6.01 11.83 6.89
N LEU A 92 -6.69 10.80 6.41
CA LEU A 92 -6.83 10.58 4.96
C LEU A 92 -7.49 11.79 4.26
N ASN A 93 -8.29 12.55 5.01
CA ASN A 93 -8.93 13.76 4.50
C ASN A 93 -7.95 14.92 4.24
N ASP A 94 -6.76 14.90 4.86
CA ASP A 94 -5.72 15.92 4.65
C ASP A 94 -5.02 15.77 3.29
N TRP A 95 -5.25 14.63 2.61
CA TRP A 95 -4.68 14.30 1.31
C TRP A 95 -5.65 14.54 0.13
N LEU A 96 -6.88 15.03 0.40
CA LEU A 96 -7.93 15.26 -0.62
C LEU A 96 -7.61 16.39 -1.61
N ASP A 97 -6.46 17.03 -1.53
CA ASP A 97 -5.99 18.00 -2.53
C ASP A 97 -4.91 17.41 -3.46
N TYR A 98 -4.42 16.20 -3.18
CA TYR A 98 -3.48 15.47 -4.02
C TYR A 98 -4.18 14.63 -5.07
N ASP A 99 -3.71 14.62 -6.30
CA ASP A 99 -4.18 13.70 -7.32
C ASP A 99 -3.62 12.27 -7.13
N TRP A 100 -2.43 12.15 -6.52
CA TRP A 100 -1.81 10.87 -6.20
C TRP A 100 -0.81 10.99 -5.06
N ALA A 101 -0.85 10.04 -4.13
CA ALA A 101 0.14 9.89 -3.07
C ALA A 101 0.40 8.41 -2.74
N GLY A 102 1.59 8.09 -2.29
CA GLY A 102 2.06 6.73 -2.04
C GLY A 102 3.41 6.74 -1.31
N ALA A 103 4.25 5.74 -1.57
CA ALA A 103 5.62 5.69 -1.02
C ALA A 103 6.68 6.04 -2.09
N PRO A 104 7.71 6.84 -1.76
CA PRO A 104 8.87 7.05 -2.62
C PRO A 104 9.82 5.86 -2.59
N ARG A 105 10.41 5.50 -3.74
CA ARG A 105 11.44 4.44 -3.82
C ARG A 105 12.85 4.95 -3.56
N ILE A 106 13.17 6.13 -4.06
CA ILE A 106 14.51 6.73 -4.00
C ILE A 106 14.46 8.18 -3.49
N ALA A 107 15.62 8.68 -3.04
CA ALA A 107 15.76 10.12 -2.73
C ALA A 107 15.51 10.94 -4.00
N GLY A 108 14.70 11.99 -3.88
CA GLY A 108 14.39 12.88 -5.00
C GLY A 108 13.43 12.28 -6.04
N ASP A 109 12.68 11.23 -5.67
CA ASP A 109 11.68 10.66 -6.57
C ASP A 109 10.58 11.70 -6.85
N HIS A 110 10.46 12.10 -8.12
CA HIS A 110 9.40 12.99 -8.59
C HIS A 110 8.01 12.32 -8.54
N PHE A 111 7.94 10.99 -8.33
CA PHE A 111 6.71 10.24 -8.18
C PHE A 111 6.77 9.28 -6.99
N ALA A 112 6.24 9.69 -5.84
CA ALA A 112 6.11 8.81 -4.67
C ALA A 112 4.81 8.01 -4.74
N GLY A 113 4.66 7.12 -5.73
CA GLY A 113 3.36 6.52 -6.04
C GLY A 113 3.28 5.00 -5.99
N ASN A 114 4.18 4.35 -5.26
CA ASN A 114 4.19 2.90 -5.11
C ASN A 114 2.82 2.28 -4.83
N GLY A 115 2.51 1.23 -5.57
CA GLY A 115 1.14 0.77 -5.79
C GLY A 115 0.50 0.06 -4.61
N GLY A 116 1.27 -0.54 -3.69
CA GLY A 116 0.72 -1.37 -2.61
C GLY A 116 -0.19 -0.61 -1.65
N LEU A 117 0.15 0.65 -1.32
CA LEU A 117 -0.64 1.57 -0.51
C LEU A 117 -0.61 2.96 -1.15
N SER A 118 -1.68 3.33 -1.84
CA SER A 118 -1.73 4.60 -2.60
C SER A 118 -3.09 5.28 -2.51
N PHE A 119 -3.03 6.60 -2.40
CA PHE A 119 -4.15 7.51 -2.51
C PHE A 119 -4.24 8.05 -3.94
N ARG A 120 -5.44 8.08 -4.51
CA ARG A 120 -5.66 8.36 -5.93
C ARG A 120 -6.93 9.17 -6.14
N ARG A 121 -6.85 10.20 -6.99
CA ARG A 121 -8.01 10.94 -7.48
C ARG A 121 -8.56 10.32 -8.76
N ILE A 122 -9.79 9.86 -8.72
CA ILE A 122 -10.42 9.13 -9.82
C ILE A 122 -10.63 10.01 -11.06
N SER A 123 -10.99 11.29 -10.89
CA SER A 123 -11.09 12.21 -12.03
C SER A 123 -9.77 12.36 -12.80
N THR A 124 -8.63 12.41 -12.09
CA THR A 124 -7.30 12.43 -12.70
C THR A 124 -6.92 11.09 -13.34
N VAL A 125 -7.24 9.98 -12.68
CA VAL A 125 -7.07 8.62 -13.24
C VAL A 125 -7.86 8.47 -14.55
N LYS A 126 -9.15 8.82 -14.56
CA LYS A 126 -10.01 8.79 -15.75
C LYS A 126 -9.49 9.69 -16.85
N LYS A 127 -8.99 10.89 -16.51
CA LYS A 127 -8.35 11.79 -17.48
C LYS A 127 -7.20 11.09 -18.19
N ILE A 128 -6.27 10.46 -17.45
CA ILE A 128 -5.14 9.72 -18.03
C ILE A 128 -5.61 8.56 -18.93
N LEU A 129 -6.55 7.75 -18.45
CA LEU A 129 -7.11 6.62 -19.20
C LEU A 129 -7.88 7.05 -20.46
N GLY A 130 -8.41 8.27 -20.48
CA GLY A 130 -9.13 8.82 -21.63
C GLY A 130 -8.24 9.13 -22.83
N PHE A 131 -6.94 9.38 -22.63
CA PHE A 131 -6.00 9.68 -23.73
C PHE A 131 -4.86 8.67 -23.87
N GLN A 132 -4.67 7.74 -22.94
CA GLN A 132 -3.69 6.67 -23.03
C GLN A 132 -4.21 5.34 -22.48
N SER A 133 -3.76 4.25 -23.06
CA SER A 133 -4.02 2.89 -22.57
C SER A 133 -2.71 2.20 -22.23
N ARG A 134 -2.70 1.41 -21.15
CA ARG A 134 -1.56 0.55 -20.83
C ARG A 134 -1.54 -0.64 -21.79
N ILE A 135 -0.36 -0.99 -22.30
CA ILE A 135 -0.16 -2.23 -23.03
C ILE A 135 -0.02 -3.35 -22.00
N ASN A 136 -0.80 -4.41 -22.14
CA ASN A 136 -0.76 -5.56 -21.23
C ASN A 136 0.64 -6.18 -21.16
N ASP A 137 0.99 -6.74 -20.00
CA ASP A 137 2.25 -7.45 -19.76
C ASP A 137 3.51 -6.59 -19.96
N THR A 138 3.40 -5.26 -19.77
CA THR A 138 4.53 -4.32 -19.87
C THR A 138 4.98 -3.79 -18.51
N ALA A 139 4.70 -2.53 -18.20
CA ALA A 139 5.06 -1.89 -16.94
C ALA A 139 3.99 -2.18 -15.86
N PRO A 140 4.39 -2.25 -14.57
CA PRO A 140 3.46 -2.17 -13.45
C PRO A 140 2.52 -0.98 -13.56
N GLU A 141 1.31 -1.11 -13.01
CA GLU A 141 0.28 -0.08 -13.10
C GLU A 141 0.69 1.25 -12.45
N ASP A 142 1.26 1.19 -11.26
CA ASP A 142 1.75 2.35 -10.51
C ASP A 142 2.85 3.10 -11.27
N GLU A 143 3.84 2.39 -11.79
CA GLU A 143 4.91 2.98 -12.63
C GLU A 143 4.35 3.57 -13.93
N TRP A 144 3.33 2.92 -14.50
CA TRP A 144 2.66 3.40 -15.70
C TRP A 144 1.94 4.73 -15.44
N TYR A 145 1.17 4.84 -14.35
CA TYR A 145 0.54 6.11 -13.96
C TYR A 145 1.58 7.18 -13.59
N GLY A 146 2.63 6.81 -12.87
CA GLY A 146 3.66 7.74 -12.42
C GLY A 146 4.30 8.56 -13.53
N LYS A 147 4.64 7.90 -14.64
CA LYS A 147 5.20 8.57 -15.84
C LYS A 147 4.23 9.55 -16.52
N ARG A 148 2.93 9.47 -16.23
CA ARG A 148 1.86 10.23 -16.92
C ARG A 148 1.31 11.33 -16.05
N ILE A 149 1.08 11.05 -14.78
CA ILE A 149 0.50 12.02 -13.85
C ILE A 149 1.48 13.14 -13.52
N THR A 150 2.78 12.84 -13.43
CA THR A 150 3.84 13.85 -13.24
C THR A 150 3.97 14.82 -14.40
N LEU A 151 3.53 14.44 -15.60
CA LEU A 151 3.52 15.29 -16.80
C LEU A 151 2.20 16.05 -16.97
N LEU A 152 1.20 15.77 -16.14
CA LEU A 152 -0.13 16.36 -16.27
C LEU A 152 -0.13 17.79 -15.70
N PRO A 153 -0.45 18.83 -16.50
CA PRO A 153 -0.45 20.20 -16.00
C PRO A 153 -1.44 20.39 -14.85
N GLY A 154 -0.95 20.95 -13.75
CA GLY A 154 -1.74 21.23 -12.55
C GLY A 154 -2.01 20.03 -11.65
N ALA A 155 -1.48 18.84 -11.97
CA ALA A 155 -1.61 17.69 -11.09
C ALA A 155 -0.75 17.86 -9.83
N ARG A 156 -1.33 17.60 -8.66
CA ARG A 156 -0.63 17.61 -7.38
C ARG A 156 -0.27 16.19 -6.99
N VAL A 157 1.02 15.85 -7.07
CA VAL A 157 1.51 14.50 -6.83
C VAL A 157 2.49 14.55 -5.67
N ALA A 158 2.34 13.64 -4.72
CA ALA A 158 3.30 13.50 -3.63
C ALA A 158 4.67 13.12 -4.20
N SER A 159 5.72 13.77 -3.73
CA SER A 159 7.08 13.51 -4.17
C SER A 159 8.01 13.36 -2.98
N GLY A 160 9.03 12.50 -3.14
CA GLY A 160 10.08 12.34 -2.14
C GLY A 160 10.94 13.60 -1.99
N GLU A 161 10.91 14.51 -2.97
CA GLU A 161 11.60 15.83 -2.90
C GLU A 161 10.96 16.79 -1.90
N LYS A 162 9.63 16.71 -1.75
CA LYS A 162 8.87 17.57 -0.84
C LYS A 162 8.66 16.94 0.53
N GLU A 163 9.25 15.76 0.76
CA GLU A 163 9.02 14.92 1.93
C GLU A 163 7.53 14.59 2.14
N ASP A 164 6.73 14.60 1.06
CA ASP A 164 5.32 14.22 1.09
C ASP A 164 5.22 12.70 1.17
N HIS A 165 5.39 12.14 2.37
CA HIS A 165 5.46 10.71 2.61
C HIS A 165 4.13 10.17 3.15
N PHE A 166 3.19 9.93 2.23
CA PHE A 166 1.93 9.26 2.59
C PHE A 166 2.20 7.89 3.23
N SER A 167 3.11 7.11 2.67
CA SER A 167 3.48 5.81 3.24
C SER A 167 4.97 5.50 3.13
N VAL A 168 5.41 4.53 3.93
CA VAL A 168 6.78 3.98 3.89
C VAL A 168 6.78 2.62 3.18
N GLU A 169 7.73 2.46 2.25
CA GLU A 169 8.07 1.18 1.62
C GLU A 169 9.60 0.99 1.60
N ASP A 170 10.30 1.75 0.74
CA ASP A 170 11.76 1.67 0.57
C ASP A 170 12.52 2.78 1.29
N ARG A 171 11.81 3.86 1.65
CA ARG A 171 12.36 5.06 2.27
C ARG A 171 11.69 5.30 3.61
N TYR A 172 12.51 5.41 4.65
CA TYR A 172 12.00 5.65 5.99
C TYR A 172 11.43 7.07 6.13
N HIS A 173 10.30 7.15 6.82
CA HIS A 173 9.70 8.38 7.31
C HIS A 173 9.32 8.13 8.77
N GLU A 174 9.48 9.13 9.64
CA GLU A 174 9.28 8.93 11.07
C GLU A 174 7.80 8.78 11.45
N ARG A 175 6.90 9.51 10.76
CA ARG A 175 5.46 9.55 11.10
C ARG A 175 4.58 9.43 9.85
N PRO A 176 4.66 8.35 9.06
CA PRO A 176 3.82 8.18 7.87
C PRO A 176 2.36 7.87 8.24
N MET A 177 1.43 8.01 7.29
CA MET A 177 0.05 7.53 7.45
C MET A 177 -0.03 6.00 7.47
N GLY A 178 0.90 5.33 6.78
CA GLY A 178 0.92 3.87 6.70
C GLY A 178 2.21 3.30 6.16
N PHE A 179 2.25 1.97 6.11
CA PHE A 179 3.36 1.19 5.58
C PHE A 179 2.85 0.22 4.52
N HIS A 180 3.63 0.05 3.47
CA HIS A 180 3.51 -1.06 2.54
C HIS A 180 4.75 -1.92 2.67
N VAL A 181 4.58 -3.15 3.14
CA VAL A 181 5.67 -4.07 3.45
C VAL A 181 5.71 -5.18 2.41
N ARG A 182 6.43 -4.92 1.31
CA ARG A 182 6.43 -5.76 0.11
C ARG A 182 6.51 -7.26 0.39
N ASP A 183 5.62 -7.99 -0.29
CA ASP A 183 5.49 -9.45 -0.22
C ASP A 183 5.36 -9.92 1.23
N GLY A 184 4.60 -9.18 2.05
CA GLY A 184 4.35 -9.49 3.45
C GLY A 184 5.59 -9.46 4.34
N GLY A 185 6.63 -8.71 3.99
CA GLY A 185 7.87 -8.64 4.77
C GLY A 185 8.94 -9.66 4.38
N GLU A 186 8.82 -10.31 3.24
CA GLU A 186 9.93 -11.05 2.62
C GLU A 186 10.98 -10.12 2.02
N VAL A 187 10.57 -8.93 1.57
CA VAL A 187 11.46 -7.89 1.05
C VAL A 187 11.52 -6.73 2.04
N LEU A 188 12.64 -6.63 2.75
CA LEU A 188 12.88 -5.60 3.78
C LEU A 188 14.07 -4.71 3.39
N PRO A 189 13.82 -3.55 2.77
CA PRO A 189 14.85 -2.56 2.45
C PRO A 189 15.72 -2.20 3.65
N GLU A 190 17.05 -2.26 3.49
CA GLU A 190 17.98 -2.00 4.60
C GLU A 190 17.82 -0.62 5.22
N ASP A 191 17.54 0.40 4.39
CA ASP A 191 17.35 1.78 4.83
C ASP A 191 16.16 1.97 5.78
N VAL A 192 15.17 1.07 5.72
CA VAL A 192 13.99 1.07 6.61
C VAL A 192 14.16 0.08 7.75
N TRP A 193 14.69 -1.11 7.48
CA TRP A 193 14.55 -2.24 8.38
C TRP A 193 15.86 -2.74 8.99
N ARG A 194 17.05 -2.27 8.61
CA ARG A 194 18.32 -2.83 9.13
C ARG A 194 18.61 -2.42 10.57
N ASP A 195 18.30 -1.18 10.95
CA ASP A 195 18.60 -0.64 12.27
C ASP A 195 17.59 -1.13 13.34
N PRO A 196 18.04 -1.84 14.40
CA PRO A 196 17.15 -2.26 15.50
C PRO A 196 16.43 -1.10 16.19
N ASP A 197 17.07 0.05 16.37
CA ASP A 197 16.45 1.18 17.07
C ASP A 197 15.37 1.82 16.20
N GLN A 198 15.60 1.92 14.89
CA GLN A 198 14.58 2.36 13.93
C GLN A 198 13.40 1.39 13.87
N ARG A 199 13.64 0.08 13.78
CA ARG A 199 12.56 -0.93 13.81
C ARG A 199 11.73 -0.81 15.07
N LYS A 200 12.37 -0.60 16.23
CA LYS A 200 11.67 -0.40 17.50
C LYS A 200 10.75 0.82 17.42
N LYS A 201 11.23 1.95 16.93
CA LYS A 201 10.42 3.16 16.73
C LYS A 201 9.24 2.91 15.77
N ILE A 202 9.48 2.20 14.67
CA ILE A 202 8.44 1.84 13.69
C ILE A 202 7.32 1.03 14.36
N PHE A 203 7.65 -0.01 15.14
CA PHE A 203 6.64 -0.84 15.81
C PHE A 203 5.96 -0.15 17.00
N GLU A 204 6.66 0.75 17.70
CA GLU A 204 6.06 1.58 18.74
C GLU A 204 5.07 2.60 18.14
N TYR A 205 5.42 3.18 16.99
CA TYR A 205 4.56 4.10 16.26
C TYR A 205 3.38 3.40 15.59
N CYS A 206 3.61 2.29 14.89
CA CYS A 206 2.60 1.58 14.10
C CYS A 206 2.51 0.10 14.52
N PRO A 207 1.92 -0.20 15.69
CA PRO A 207 1.80 -1.57 16.19
C PRO A 207 1.00 -2.49 15.26
N GLU A 208 0.14 -1.93 14.39
CA GLU A 208 -0.66 -2.66 13.42
C GLU A 208 0.20 -3.41 12.39
N LEU A 209 1.46 -3.01 12.17
CA LEU A 209 2.41 -3.74 11.33
C LEU A 209 2.57 -5.20 11.75
N ALA A 210 2.47 -5.49 13.05
CA ALA A 210 2.55 -6.86 13.57
C ALA A 210 1.41 -7.76 13.08
N MET A 211 0.33 -7.20 12.53
CA MET A 211 -0.77 -7.97 11.94
C MET A 211 -0.48 -8.45 10.52
N ILE A 212 0.38 -7.74 9.78
CA ILE A 212 0.64 -8.02 8.35
C ILE A 212 2.04 -8.60 8.11
N MET A 213 2.91 -8.58 9.12
CA MET A 213 4.28 -9.11 9.04
C MET A 213 4.41 -10.47 9.77
N PRO A 214 5.26 -11.38 9.27
CA PRO A 214 5.61 -12.62 9.97
C PRO A 214 6.56 -12.32 11.14
N MET A 215 5.96 -12.00 12.29
CA MET A 215 6.72 -11.66 13.50
C MET A 215 7.36 -12.90 14.13
N LYS A 216 8.63 -12.76 14.53
CA LYS A 216 9.34 -13.74 15.38
C LYS A 216 9.64 -13.12 16.74
N LEU A 217 9.61 -13.95 17.78
CA LEU A 217 9.95 -13.52 19.13
C LEU A 217 11.47 -13.36 19.28
N GLU A 218 11.91 -12.43 20.11
CA GLU A 218 13.34 -12.21 20.41
C GLU A 218 14.05 -13.48 20.90
N ARG A 219 13.35 -14.34 21.67
CA ARG A 219 13.87 -15.64 22.13
C ARG A 219 14.11 -16.66 21.00
N GLN A 220 13.58 -16.41 19.81
CA GLN A 220 13.75 -17.26 18.63
C GLN A 220 14.89 -16.79 17.71
N ARG A 221 15.66 -15.76 18.11
CA ARG A 221 16.85 -15.34 17.37
C ARG A 221 17.89 -16.46 17.33
N CYS A 222 18.56 -16.56 16.19
CA CYS A 222 19.70 -17.46 16.04
C CYS A 222 20.85 -17.02 16.96
N PRO A 223 21.61 -17.95 17.57
CA PRO A 223 22.84 -17.62 18.26
C PRO A 223 23.81 -16.84 17.35
N GLY A 224 24.42 -15.78 17.86
CA GLY A 224 25.35 -14.94 17.11
C GLY A 224 24.69 -13.88 16.21
N ASP A 225 23.36 -13.75 16.20
CA ASP A 225 22.65 -12.70 15.46
C ASP A 225 23.05 -11.29 15.93
N ASN A 226 23.51 -10.45 15.00
CA ASN A 226 23.97 -9.08 15.28
C ASN A 226 22.84 -8.05 15.33
N ARG A 227 21.58 -8.50 15.26
CA ARG A 227 20.36 -7.68 15.14
C ARG A 227 20.26 -6.83 13.89
N LYS A 228 21.16 -6.97 12.93
CA LYS A 228 21.15 -6.24 11.65
C LYS A 228 20.95 -7.15 10.44
N GLY A 229 20.53 -8.41 10.68
CA GLY A 229 20.24 -9.39 9.64
C GLY A 229 21.40 -10.36 9.35
N GLU A 230 22.47 -10.34 10.15
CA GLU A 230 23.62 -11.23 9.95
C GLU A 230 23.92 -12.04 11.22
N ILE A 231 24.42 -13.25 11.03
CA ILE A 231 25.03 -14.04 12.11
C ILE A 231 26.52 -13.70 12.13
N ALA A 232 26.97 -13.05 13.20
CA ALA A 232 28.39 -12.83 13.42
C ALA A 232 29.09 -14.20 13.45
N LYS A 233 29.99 -14.44 12.50
CA LYS A 233 30.86 -15.60 12.56
C LYS A 233 31.77 -15.39 13.76
N ASP A 234 31.75 -16.32 14.72
CA ASP A 234 32.77 -16.37 15.75
C ASP A 234 34.13 -16.29 15.05
N LYS A 235 34.89 -15.22 15.32
CA LYS A 235 36.31 -15.24 15.03
C LYS A 235 36.84 -16.40 15.85
N LYS A 236 37.11 -17.53 15.20
CA LYS A 236 38.00 -18.53 15.78
C LYS A 236 39.28 -17.78 16.11
N ASP A 237 39.53 -17.61 17.40
CA ASP A 237 40.79 -17.16 17.93
C ASP A 237 41.92 -17.91 17.23
N GLY A 238 42.94 -17.16 16.83
CA GLY A 238 44.05 -17.68 16.08
C GLY A 238 44.68 -18.90 16.76
N GLN A 239 44.93 -19.92 15.95
CA GLN A 239 46.01 -20.88 16.11
C GLN A 239 46.68 -21.04 14.75
#